data_AF-A0A350MQZ6-F1
#
_entry.id   AF-A0A350MQZ6-F1
#
_cell.length_a   1.000
_cell.length_b   1.000
_cell.length_c   1.000
_cell.angle_alpha   90.00
_cell.angle_beta   90.00
_cell.angle_gamma   90.00
#
_symmetry.space_group_name_H-M   'P 1'
#
loop_
_entity.id
_entity.type
_entity.pdbx_description
1 polymer ?
#
loop_
_entity_poly.entity_id
_entity_poly.type
_entity_poly.pdbx_seq_one_letter_code
_entity_poly.pdbx_strand_id
1 'polypeptide(L)' 'MIGVSGVGCTGSFIQIGSFNNQNEVKSCMKYIKTKFCRALLGTLKVTQDNPKNTWKNVPLQDFTNKSDIDW' A
#
# COMPACT_ATOMS: atom_id res chain seq x y z
N MET A 1 15.57 -3.17 -9.78
CA MET A 1 14.39 -2.29 -9.58
C MET A 1 13.14 -3.10 -9.94
N ILE A 2 12.20 -3.23 -9.01
CA ILE A 2 10.90 -3.86 -9.24
C ILE A 2 9.89 -2.70 -9.37
N GLY A 3 9.06 -2.69 -10.42
CA GLY A 3 8.14 -1.56 -10.72
C GLY A 3 8.21 -0.99 -12.14
N VAL A 4 8.91 -1.65 -13.07
CA VAL A 4 8.91 -1.30 -14.50
C VAL A 4 7.96 -2.25 -15.24
N SER A 5 7.24 -1.76 -16.26
CA SER A 5 6.33 -2.57 -17.07
C SER A 5 7.04 -3.82 -17.60
N GLY A 6 6.53 -5.02 -17.28
CA GLY A 6 7.15 -6.31 -17.62
C GLY A 6 7.99 -6.98 -16.52
N VAL A 7 8.20 -6.33 -15.36
CA VAL A 7 8.91 -6.92 -14.21
C VAL A 7 7.91 -7.30 -13.11
N GLY A 8 7.57 -8.59 -13.04
CA GLY A 8 6.80 -9.17 -11.94
C GLY A 8 7.68 -9.48 -10.73
N CYS A 9 7.07 -9.52 -9.54
CA CYS A 9 7.73 -10.06 -8.37
C CYS A 9 7.06 -11.37 -7.93
N THR A 10 7.86 -12.42 -7.74
CA THR A 10 7.42 -13.67 -7.15
C THR A 10 7.60 -13.63 -5.64
N GLY A 11 6.50 -13.48 -4.89
CA GLY A 11 6.35 -13.85 -3.46
C GLY A 11 7.16 -13.08 -2.41
N SER A 12 8.36 -12.58 -2.74
CA SER A 12 9.27 -11.92 -1.79
C SER A 12 9.02 -10.43 -1.65
N PHE A 13 8.37 -9.80 -2.63
CA PHE A 13 7.99 -8.39 -2.58
C PHE A 13 6.49 -8.22 -2.81
N ILE A 14 5.91 -7.27 -2.08
CA ILE A 14 4.50 -6.90 -2.19
C ILE A 14 4.41 -5.76 -3.20
N GLN A 15 3.61 -5.97 -4.24
CA GLN A 15 3.22 -4.88 -5.12
C GLN A 15 2.00 -4.16 -4.55
N ILE A 16 2.10 -2.83 -4.42
CA ILE A 16 1.01 -2.00 -3.91
C ILE A 16 0.61 -1.01 -5.00
N GLY A 17 -0.57 -1.24 -5.56
CA GLY A 17 -1.18 -0.38 -6.57
C GLY A 17 -0.52 -0.44 -7.95
N SER A 18 -1.19 0.22 -8.90
CA SER A 18 -0.69 0.56 -10.23
C SER A 18 -1.16 2.00 -10.46
N PHE A 19 -0.27 2.94 -10.22
CA PHE A 19 -0.59 4.38 -10.27
C PHE A 19 -0.02 4.99 -11.54
N ASN A 20 -0.79 5.89 -12.17
CA ASN A 20 -0.35 6.64 -13.34
C ASN A 20 0.25 8.00 -12.97
N ASN A 21 -0.05 8.49 -11.77
CA ASN A 21 0.38 9.79 -11.28
C ASN A 21 1.36 9.64 -10.11
N GLN A 22 2.48 10.36 -10.17
CA GLN A 22 3.48 10.35 -9.11
C GLN A 22 2.94 10.93 -7.78
N ASN A 23 1.96 11.85 -7.83
CA ASN A 23 1.35 12.40 -6.63
C ASN A 23 0.56 11.33 -5.86
N GLU A 24 -0.26 10.54 -6.57
CA GLU A 24 -1.01 9.41 -5.97
C GLU A 24 -0.08 8.41 -5.29
N VAL A 25 1.08 8.13 -5.90
CA VAL A 25 2.13 7.26 -5.31
C VAL A 25 2.67 7.85 -4.01
N LYS A 26 2.96 9.16 -3.96
CA LYS A 26 3.47 9.84 -2.76
C LYS A 26 2.43 9.80 -1.63
N SER A 27 1.17 10.08 -1.96
CA SER A 27 0.03 10.02 -1.04
C SER A 27 -0.18 8.61 -0.48
N CYS A 28 -0.15 7.59 -1.34
CA CYS A 28 -0.20 6.19 -0.94
C CYS A 28 0.97 5.81 -0.01
N MET A 29 2.18 6.25 -0.34
CA MET A 29 3.36 6.00 0.50
C MET A 29 3.26 6.68 1.87
N LYS A 30 2.67 7.89 1.95
CA LYS A 30 2.40 8.56 3.21
C LYS A 30 1.39 7.76 4.04
N TYR A 31 0.30 7.30 3.42
CA TYR A 31 -0.72 6.48 4.07
C TYR A 31 -0.14 5.22 4.72
N ILE A 32 0.65 4.44 3.97
CA ILE A 32 1.27 3.19 4.45
C ILE A 32 2.18 3.45 5.67
N LYS A 33 2.85 4.61 5.72
CA LYS A 33 3.74 4.99 6.82
C LYS A 33 2.99 5.48 8.07
N THR A 34 1.69 5.76 7.98
CA THR A 34 0.92 6.22 9.13
C THR A 34 0.82 5.15 10.23
N LYS A 35 0.70 5.59 11.48
CA LYS A 35 0.44 4.70 12.62
C LYS A 35 -0.90 3.98 12.46
N PHE A 36 -1.89 4.64 11.86
CA PHE A 36 -3.22 4.07 11.60
C PHE A 36 -3.15 2.85 10.68
N CYS A 37 -2.57 3.00 9.48
CA CYS A 37 -2.42 1.89 8.53
C CYS A 37 -1.61 0.74 9.15
N ARG A 38 -0.52 1.06 9.86
CA ARG A 38 0.35 0.06 10.49
C ARG A 38 -0.32 -0.67 11.67
N ALA A 39 -1.16 0.02 12.43
CA ALA A 39 -1.94 -0.59 13.51
C ALA A 39 -2.97 -1.58 12.94
N LEU A 40 -3.70 -1.19 11.89
CA LEU A 40 -4.65 -2.08 11.21
C LEU A 40 -3.97 -3.29 10.57
N LEU A 41 -2.85 -3.10 9.89
CA LEU A 41 -2.04 -4.21 9.37
C LEU A 41 -1.59 -5.16 10.49
N GLY A 42 -1.20 -4.61 11.63
CA GLY A 42 -0.78 -5.38 12.81
C GLY A 42 -1.87 -6.31 13.37
N THR A 43 -3.15 -6.05 13.11
CA THR A 43 -4.25 -6.92 13.60
C THR A 43 -4.25 -8.31 12.95
N LEU A 44 -3.74 -8.44 11.73
CA LEU A 44 -3.66 -9.71 11.00
C LEU A 44 -2.23 -10.17 10.73
N LYS A 45 -1.23 -9.28 10.87
CA LYS A 45 0.19 -9.61 10.70
C LYS A 45 0.78 -10.28 11.95
N VAL A 46 0.37 -11.54 12.18
CA VAL A 46 0.80 -12.34 13.35
C VAL A 46 2.25 -12.84 13.19
N THR A 47 2.70 -13.10 11.96
CA THR A 47 4.05 -13.64 11.65
C THR A 47 4.94 -12.60 10.96
N GLN A 48 6.21 -12.95 10.72
CA GLN A 48 7.12 -12.12 9.91
C GLN A 48 6.64 -12.00 8.45
N ASP A 49 5.97 -13.05 7.96
CA ASP A 49 5.34 -13.05 6.65
C ASP A 49 4.28 -11.95 6.52
N ASN A 50 4.17 -11.38 5.32
CA ASN A 50 3.27 -10.27 5.01
C ASN A 50 2.50 -10.51 3.70
N PRO A 51 1.70 -11.59 3.62
CA PRO A 51 0.92 -11.88 2.43
C PRO A 51 -0.20 -10.86 2.25
N LYS A 52 -0.76 -10.75 1.03
CA LYS A 52 -1.88 -9.83 0.74
C LYS A 52 -3.04 -9.92 1.75
N ASN A 53 -3.30 -11.11 2.30
CA ASN A 53 -4.38 -11.34 3.25
C ASN A 53 -4.21 -10.59 4.59
N THR A 54 -2.99 -10.23 5.01
CA THR A 54 -2.78 -9.45 6.24
C THR A 54 -3.27 -8.00 6.10
N TRP A 55 -3.40 -7.51 4.87
CA TRP A 55 -3.89 -6.17 4.57
C TRP A 55 -5.42 -6.07 4.54
N LYS A 56 -6.16 -7.16 4.78
CA LYS A 56 -7.63 -7.20 4.68
C LYS A 56 -8.34 -6.17 5.58
N ASN A 57 -7.74 -5.82 6.71
CA ASN A 57 -8.29 -4.83 7.64
C ASN A 57 -7.86 -3.39 7.34
N VAL A 58 -6.96 -3.18 6.36
CA VAL A 58 -6.49 -1.85 5.96
C VAL A 58 -7.43 -1.33 4.84
N PRO A 59 -8.17 -0.24 5.07
CA PRO A 59 -9.09 0.28 4.06
C PRO A 59 -8.34 0.93 2.88
N LEU A 60 -8.85 0.74 1.67
CA LEU A 60 -8.36 1.45 0.49
C LEU A 60 -8.81 2.91 0.57
N GLN A 61 -7.85 3.84 0.50
CA GLN A 61 -8.10 5.27 0.48
C GLN A 61 -8.16 5.79 -0.96
N ASP A 62 -8.86 6.91 -1.16
CA ASP A 62 -8.77 7.68 -2.40
C ASP A 62 -7.51 8.55 -2.35
N PHE A 63 -6.63 8.38 -3.34
CA PHE A 63 -5.41 9.18 -3.49
C PHE A 63 -5.49 10.16 -4.66
N THR A 64 -6.64 10.19 -5.36
CA THR A 64 -6.87 11.15 -6.44
C THR A 64 -7.09 12.55 -5.88
N ASN A 65 -7.09 13.55 -6.76
CA ASN A 65 -7.35 14.95 -6.39
C ASN A 65 -8.77 15.19 -5.82
N LYS A 66 -9.64 14.18 -5.81
CA LYS A 66 -10.99 14.25 -5.22
C LYS A 66 -11.04 13.75 -3.77
N SER A 67 -9.90 13.32 -3.23
CA SER A 67 -9.76 12.93 -1.83
C SER A 67 -10.23 14.03 -0.88
N ASP A 68 -10.91 13.62 0.18
CA ASP A 68 -11.30 14.45 1.31
C ASP A 68 -10.13 14.74 2.27
N ILE A 69 -9.07 13.95 2.19
CA ILE A 69 -7.84 14.08 2.98
C ILE A 69 -6.74 14.74 2.15
N ASP A 70 -6.06 15.71 2.76
CA ASP A 70 -4.83 16.32 2.23
C ASP A 70 -3.62 15.39 2.44
N TRP A 71 -3.37 14.55 1.42
CA TRP A 71 -2.32 13.53 1.43
C TRP A 71 -0.94 14.07 1.06
#